data_AF-Q1M2Y5-F1
#
_entry.id   AF-Q1M2Y5-F1
#
_cell.length_a   1.000
_cell.length_b   1.000
_cell.length_c   1.000
_cell.angle_alpha   90.00
_cell.angle_beta   90.00
_cell.angle_gamma   90.00
#
_symmetry.space_group_name_H-M   'P 1'
#
loop_
_entity.id
_entity.type
_entity.pdbx_description
1 polymer ?
#
loop_
_entity_poly.entity_id
_entity_poly.type
_entity_poly.pdbx_seq_one_letter_code
_entity_poly.pdbx_strand_id
1 'polypeptide(L)'
;RGCSATTKGNHKLTDALLPETKDWREEGIVSPVKNQGHCGSCWTFSTTGALEAAYAQAFGNGISLSEQQLVDCAGAFNNFGCNGGLPSQAFE
;
A
#
# COMPACT_ATOMS: atom_id res chain seq x y z
N ARG A 1 8.00 7.26 15.57
CA ARG A 1 7.02 8.38 15.66
C ARG A 1 7.32 9.35 14.52
N GLY A 2 6.73 9.17 13.34
CA GLY A 2 7.07 10.04 12.21
C GLY A 2 6.70 9.56 10.81
N CYS A 3 5.97 8.46 10.64
CA CYS A 3 5.48 8.02 9.33
C CYS A 3 4.14 8.70 8.98
N SER A 4 4.12 10.04 9.03
CA SER A 4 2.99 10.83 8.56
C SER A 4 3.29 11.36 7.16
N ALA A 5 2.52 10.93 6.16
CA ALA A 5 2.59 11.44 4.80
C ALA A 5 2.23 12.95 4.68
N THR A 6 1.81 13.58 5.79
CA THR A 6 1.35 14.98 5.82
C THR A 6 2.25 15.92 6.63
N THR A 7 3.34 15.44 7.25
CA THR A 7 4.34 16.38 7.77
C THR A 7 4.99 17.10 6.59
N LYS A 8 5.17 18.42 6.68
CA LYS A 8 5.96 19.22 5.71
C LYS A 8 7.33 18.59 5.53
N GLY A 9 7.44 17.69 4.56
CA GLY A 9 8.71 17.08 4.19
C GLY A 9 9.58 18.15 3.53
N ASN A 10 10.89 17.99 3.62
CA ASN A 10 11.87 18.71 2.79
C ASN A 10 11.80 18.24 1.32
N HIS A 11 10.58 18.06 0.80
CA HIS A 11 10.36 17.66 -0.57
C HIS A 11 10.74 18.85 -1.45
N LYS A 12 12.00 18.87 -1.90
CA LYS A 12 12.41 19.73 -2.99
C LYS A 12 11.56 19.32 -4.19
N LEU A 13 10.54 20.11 -4.50
CA LEU A 13 9.90 20.05 -5.80
C LEU A 13 11.01 20.30 -6.82
N THR A 14 11.45 19.24 -7.46
CA THR A 14 12.34 19.33 -8.62
C THR A 14 11.52 19.89 -9.78
N ASP A 15 12.10 20.72 -10.64
CA ASP A 15 11.52 21.11 -11.95
C ASP A 15 11.44 19.92 -12.93
N ALA A 16 11.22 18.72 -12.41
CA ALA A 16 11.01 17.52 -13.20
C ALA A 16 9.71 17.67 -13.98
N LEU A 17 9.81 17.58 -15.30
CA LEU A 17 8.65 17.49 -16.18
C LEU A 17 7.93 16.17 -15.86
N LEU A 18 6.77 16.28 -15.21
CA LEU A 18 5.87 15.15 -14.99
C LEU A 18 5.09 14.88 -16.27
N PRO A 19 4.82 13.61 -16.60
CA PRO A 19 3.94 13.29 -17.71
C PRO A 19 2.52 13.79 -17.42
N GLU A 20 1.78 14.17 -18.47
CA GLU A 20 0.39 14.61 -18.35
C GLU A 20 -0.51 13.51 -17.79
N THR A 21 -0.22 12.25 -18.12
CA THR A 21 -0.91 11.07 -17.62
C THR A 21 0.09 10.02 -17.15
N LYS A 22 -0.29 9.25 -16.12
CA LYS A 22 0.47 8.09 -15.67
C LYS A 22 -0.49 7.01 -15.19
N ASP A 23 -0.41 5.84 -15.81
CA ASP A 23 -1.14 4.65 -15.38
C ASP A 23 -0.14 3.53 -15.07
N TRP A 24 0.00 3.17 -13.80
CA TRP A 24 0.90 2.10 -13.37
C TRP A 24 0.44 0.71 -13.82
N ARG A 25 -0.82 0.55 -14.25
CA ARG A 25 -1.31 -0.71 -14.81
C ARG A 25 -0.68 -1.02 -16.15
N GLU A 26 -0.39 0.01 -16.96
CA GLU A 26 0.28 -0.14 -18.25
C GLU A 26 1.72 -0.64 -18.11
N GLU A 27 2.35 -0.35 -16.96
CA GLU A 27 3.69 -0.83 -16.60
C GLU A 27 3.67 -2.28 -16.05
N GLY A 28 2.49 -2.87 -15.88
CA GLY A 28 2.34 -4.26 -15.41
C GLY A 28 2.68 -4.49 -13.93
N ILE A 29 2.84 -3.43 -13.13
CA ILE A 29 3.21 -3.56 -11.71
C ILE A 29 2.00 -3.63 -10.76
N VAL A 30 0.79 -3.39 -11.26
CA VAL A 30 -0.44 -3.41 -10.45
C VAL A 30 -1.02 -4.82 -10.45
N SER A 31 -1.21 -5.39 -9.26
CA SER A 31 -1.83 -6.70 -9.09
C SER A 31 -3.29 -6.73 -9.60
N PRO A 32 -3.84 -7.91 -9.93
CA PRO A 32 -5.26 -8.06 -10.21
C PRO A 32 -6.14 -7.57 -9.05
N VAL A 33 -7.36 -7.15 -9.37
CA VAL A 33 -8.35 -6.72 -8.38
C VAL A 33 -8.73 -7.90 -7.48
N LYS A 34 -8.72 -7.66 -6.16
CA LYS A 34 -9.14 -8.62 -5.12
C LYS A 34 -10.47 -8.17 -4.48
N ASN A 35 -11.01 -8.95 -3.53
CA ASN A 35 -12.28 -8.66 -2.86
C ASN A 35 -12.19 -8.87 -1.33
N GLN A 36 -12.48 -7.82 -0.55
CA GLN A 36 -12.44 -7.84 0.91
C GLN A 36 -13.68 -8.50 1.57
N GLY A 37 -14.73 -8.78 0.79
CA GLY A 37 -15.99 -9.32 1.29
C GLY A 37 -16.70 -8.35 2.25
N HIS A 38 -17.28 -8.90 3.32
CA HIS A 38 -18.02 -8.14 4.34
C HIS A 38 -17.16 -7.69 5.53
N CYS A 39 -15.83 -7.68 5.37
CA CYS A 39 -14.87 -7.29 6.40
C CYS A 39 -14.36 -5.85 6.13
N GLY A 40 -14.23 -5.02 7.17
CA GLY A 40 -13.64 -3.67 7.10
C GLY A 40 -12.11 -3.68 6.96
N SER A 41 -11.57 -4.53 6.09
CA SER A 41 -10.14 -4.77 5.90
C SER A 41 -9.54 -4.03 4.70
N CYS A 42 -10.20 -3.02 4.13
CA CYS A 42 -9.69 -2.25 2.98
C CYS A 42 -8.25 -1.71 3.19
N TRP A 43 -7.89 -1.38 4.42
CA TRP A 43 -6.55 -0.97 4.81
C TRP A 43 -5.48 -2.02 4.48
N THR A 44 -5.80 -3.31 4.58
CA THR A 44 -4.89 -4.41 4.21
C THR A 44 -4.68 -4.49 2.71
N PHE A 45 -5.74 -4.37 1.90
CA PHE A 45 -5.66 -4.35 0.43
C PHE A 45 -4.88 -3.14 -0.08
N SER A 46 -5.05 -1.98 0.56
CA SER A 46 -4.23 -0.79 0.26
C SER A 46 -2.76 -1.00 0.61
N THR A 47 -2.47 -1.75 1.67
CA THR A 47 -1.09 -2.06 2.11
C THR A 47 -0.43 -3.04 1.16
N THR A 48 -1.08 -4.17 0.91
CA THR A 48 -0.56 -5.23 0.03
C THR A 48 -0.40 -4.71 -1.39
N GLY A 49 -1.40 -4.03 -1.97
CA GLY A 49 -1.29 -3.49 -3.32
C GLY A 49 -0.12 -2.50 -3.51
N ALA A 50 0.15 -1.65 -2.52
CA ALA A 50 1.29 -0.75 -2.55
C ALA A 50 2.64 -1.50 -2.46
N LEU A 51 2.74 -2.49 -1.57
CA LEU A 51 3.96 -3.27 -1.39
C LEU A 51 4.22 -4.22 -2.57
N GLU A 52 3.17 -4.82 -3.14
CA GLU A 52 3.23 -5.63 -4.35
C GLU A 52 3.73 -4.81 -5.55
N ALA A 53 3.20 -3.60 -5.74
CA ALA A 53 3.64 -2.70 -6.81
C ALA A 53 5.09 -2.24 -6.63
N ALA A 54 5.50 -1.89 -5.40
CA ALA A 54 6.87 -1.53 -5.09
C ALA A 54 7.83 -2.72 -5.31
N TYR A 55 7.41 -3.92 -4.93
CA TYR A 55 8.18 -5.15 -5.17
C TYR A 55 8.33 -5.44 -6.67
N ALA A 56 7.23 -5.37 -7.43
CA ALA A 56 7.27 -5.55 -8.88
C ALA A 56 8.16 -4.51 -9.57
N GLN A 57 8.11 -3.25 -9.13
CA GLN A 57 8.98 -2.19 -9.64
C GLN A 57 10.46 -2.43 -9.34
N ALA A 58 10.79 -2.94 -8.15
CA ALA A 58 12.18 -3.17 -7.73
C ALA A 58 12.79 -4.44 -8.33
N PHE A 59 12.01 -5.51 -8.47
CA PHE A 59 12.51 -6.84 -8.80
C PHE A 59 12.01 -7.39 -10.14
N GLY A 60 11.08 -6.70 -10.81
CA GLY A 60 10.51 -7.14 -12.10
C GLY A 60 9.56 -8.34 -12.02
N ASN A 61 9.21 -8.80 -10.81
CA ASN A 61 8.35 -9.96 -10.59
C ASN A 61 7.15 -9.57 -9.73
N GLY A 62 5.94 -9.96 -10.14
CA GLY A 62 4.73 -9.79 -9.34
C GLY A 62 4.63 -10.85 -8.24
N ILE A 63 4.25 -10.42 -7.04
CA ILE A 63 3.88 -11.30 -5.92
C ILE A 63 2.47 -10.97 -5.47
N SER A 64 1.79 -11.94 -4.85
CA SER A 64 0.53 -11.71 -4.15
C SER A 64 0.79 -11.92 -2.66
N LEU A 65 0.61 -10.86 -1.88
CA LEU A 65 0.75 -10.84 -0.44
C LEU A 65 -0.58 -11.20 0.25
N SER A 66 -0.50 -11.55 1.54
CA SER A 66 -1.63 -12.00 2.35
C SER A 66 -2.24 -10.84 3.14
N GLU A 67 -3.41 -10.37 2.70
CA GLU A 67 -4.22 -9.44 3.50
C GLU A 67 -4.64 -10.06 4.84
N GLN A 68 -4.89 -11.37 4.86
CA GLN A 68 -5.33 -12.09 6.05
C GLN A 68 -4.26 -12.08 7.15
N GLN A 69 -2.98 -12.16 6.79
CA GLN A 69 -1.89 -12.02 7.76
C GLN A 69 -1.94 -10.65 8.46
N LEU A 70 -2.25 -9.58 7.73
CA LEU A 70 -2.40 -8.25 8.32
C LEU A 70 -3.64 -8.19 9.23
N VAL A 71 -4.76 -8.77 8.80
CA VAL A 71 -5.99 -8.87 9.61
C VAL A 71 -5.72 -9.55 10.95
N ASP A 72 -4.96 -10.65 10.94
CA ASP A 72 -4.77 -11.51 12.11
C ASP A 72 -3.62 -11.06 13.03
N CYS A 73 -2.57 -10.43 12.48
CA CYS A 73 -1.31 -10.26 13.20
C CYS A 73 -0.93 -8.80 13.48
N ALA A 74 -1.50 -7.81 12.78
CA ALA A 74 -1.06 -6.41 12.89
C ALA A 74 -1.63 -5.67 14.12
N GLY A 75 -2.25 -6.36 15.06
CA GLY A 75 -2.86 -5.77 16.26
C GLY A 75 -1.87 -5.01 17.15
N ALA A 76 -0.62 -5.47 17.20
CA ALA A 76 0.45 -4.79 17.95
C ALA A 76 0.76 -3.38 17.43
N PHE A 77 0.38 -3.08 16.18
CA PHE A 77 0.59 -1.79 15.51
C PHE A 77 -0.68 -0.94 15.44
N ASN A 78 -1.66 -1.22 16.30
CA ASN A 78 -2.91 -0.47 16.41
C ASN A 78 -3.85 -0.61 15.20
N ASN A 79 -3.81 -1.76 14.53
CA ASN A 79 -4.83 -2.21 13.58
C ASN A 79 -5.83 -3.15 14.26
N PHE A 80 -7.06 -3.22 13.76
CA PHE A 80 -8.17 -3.90 14.43
C PHE A 80 -8.88 -4.92 13.53
N GLY A 81 -8.14 -5.58 12.65
CA GLY A 81 -8.67 -6.60 11.74
C GLY A 81 -9.80 -6.05 10.86
N CYS A 82 -10.98 -6.67 10.96
CA CYS A 82 -12.18 -6.23 10.23
C CYS A 82 -12.82 -4.95 10.78
N ASN A 83 -12.40 -4.42 11.93
CA ASN A 83 -12.90 -3.16 12.48
C ASN A 83 -12.12 -1.93 11.96
N GLY A 84 -11.21 -2.13 11.01
CA GLY A 84 -10.41 -1.09 10.39
C GLY A 84 -8.95 -1.09 10.86
N GLY A 85 -8.19 -0.21 10.24
CA GLY A 85 -6.74 -0.07 10.40
C GLY A 85 -6.20 0.98 9.45
N LEU A 86 -4.90 1.23 9.48
CA LEU A 86 -4.23 2.18 8.60
C LEU A 86 -3.09 1.50 7.84
N PRO A 87 -2.94 1.72 6.53
CA PRO A 87 -1.80 1.18 5.78
C PRO A 87 -0.46 1.58 6.38
N SER A 88 -0.34 2.82 6.89
CA SER A 88 0.88 3.28 7.56
C SER A 88 1.25 2.47 8.80
N GLN A 89 0.27 1.95 9.55
CA GLN A 89 0.50 1.06 10.69
C GLN A 89 0.82 -0.37 10.24
N ALA A 90 0.32 -0.78 9.08
CA ALA A 90 0.56 -2.09 8.49
C ALA A 90 1.97 -2.23 7.89
N PHE A 91 2.60 -1.11 7.54
CA PHE A 91 3.98 -1.05 7.05
C PHE A 91 5.05 -1.06 8.16
N GLU A 92 4.67 -0.78 9.41
CA GLU A 92 5.57 -0.82 10.59
C GLU A 92 5.79 -2.27 11.06
#